data_AF-A0A6I5RAH8-F1
#
_entry.id   AF-A0A6I5RAH8-F1
#
_cell.length_a   1.000
_cell.length_b   1.000
_cell.length_c   1.000
_cell.angle_alpha   90.00
_cell.angle_beta   90.00
_cell.angle_gamma   90.00
#
_symmetry.space_group_name_H-M   'P 1'
#
loop_
_entity.id
_entity.type
_entity.pdbx_description
1 polymer ?
#
loop_
_entity_poly.entity_id
_entity_poly.type
_entity_poly.pdbx_seq_one_letter_code
_entity_poly.pdbx_strand_id
1 'polypeptide(L)'
;MVTKTQTDKLLPALATWDLADLRDLQAALTGLIEALESPPPDAPSQPEEATLPGPRKRPTPKQGHIETKYIPRGKKVHGPYLYLRYWQGGKLKSKYLGKPDR
;
A
#
# COMPACT_ATOMS: atom_id res chain seq x y z
N MET A 1 2.96 -20.36 28.65
CA MET A 1 1.87 -19.48 28.19
C MET A 1 2.00 -19.33 26.69
N VAL A 2 1.00 -19.72 25.91
CA VAL A 2 1.01 -19.51 24.45
C VAL A 2 0.50 -18.10 24.19
N THR A 3 1.36 -17.22 23.70
CA THR A 3 0.97 -15.86 23.29
C THR A 3 0.18 -15.94 22.00
N LYS A 4 -1.11 -15.61 22.05
CA LYS A 4 -1.94 -15.47 20.83
C LYS A 4 -1.36 -14.38 19.96
N THR A 5 -1.03 -14.71 18.72
CA THR A 5 -0.52 -13.77 17.73
C THR A 5 -1.65 -12.84 17.26
N GLN A 6 -1.32 -11.74 16.58
CA GLN A 6 -2.34 -10.89 15.94
C GLN A 6 -3.12 -11.68 14.87
N THR A 7 -2.47 -12.63 14.20
CA THR A 7 -3.10 -13.54 13.24
C THR A 7 -4.23 -14.35 13.89
N ASP A 8 -4.00 -14.91 15.07
CA ASP A 8 -5.01 -15.69 15.80
C ASP A 8 -6.25 -14.88 16.17
N LYS A 9 -6.09 -13.56 16.36
CA LYS A 9 -7.20 -12.65 16.68
C LYS A 9 -8.05 -12.31 15.47
N LEU A 10 -7.41 -12.17 14.30
CA LEU A 10 -8.06 -11.72 13.07
C LEU A 10 -8.68 -12.89 12.28
N LEU A 11 -8.08 -14.08 12.34
CA LEU A 11 -8.48 -15.22 11.51
C LEU A 11 -9.96 -15.61 11.62
N PRO A 12 -10.61 -15.61 12.81
CA PRO A 12 -12.04 -15.90 12.91
C PRO A 12 -12.92 -14.90 12.16
N ALA A 13 -12.54 -13.62 12.15
CA ALA A 13 -13.27 -12.58 11.44
C ALA A 13 -13.07 -12.68 9.93
N LEU A 14 -11.87 -13.05 9.48
CA LEU A 14 -11.56 -13.25 8.06
C LEU A 14 -12.23 -14.51 7.49
N ALA A 15 -12.52 -15.51 8.32
CA ALA A 15 -13.18 -16.73 7.88
C ALA A 15 -14.65 -16.54 7.43
N THR A 16 -15.28 -15.40 7.76
CA THR A 16 -16.64 -15.08 7.32
C THR A 16 -16.69 -14.28 6.03
N TRP A 17 -15.54 -13.86 5.50
CA TRP A 17 -15.44 -13.06 4.28
C TRP A 17 -15.46 -13.94 3.04
N ASP A 18 -15.87 -13.37 1.90
CA ASP A 18 -15.79 -14.06 0.62
C ASP A 18 -14.36 -14.06 0.05
N LEU A 19 -14.16 -14.85 -1.00
CA LEU A 19 -12.85 -14.99 -1.63
C LEU A 19 -12.36 -13.67 -2.25
N ALA A 20 -13.25 -12.80 -2.74
CA ALA A 20 -12.86 -11.55 -3.37
C ALA A 20 -12.32 -10.56 -2.32
N ASP A 21 -12.97 -10.47 -1.17
CA ASP A 21 -12.53 -9.65 -0.04
C ASP A 21 -11.20 -10.16 0.53
N LEU A 22 -11.02 -11.48 0.64
CA LEU A 22 -9.74 -12.07 1.06
C LEU A 22 -8.61 -11.76 0.07
N ARG A 23 -8.91 -11.70 -1.25
CA ARG A 23 -7.94 -11.29 -2.28
C ARG A 23 -7.63 -9.80 -2.25
N ASP A 24 -8.60 -8.95 -1.90
CA ASP A 24 -8.37 -7.52 -1.64
C ASP A 24 -7.43 -7.32 -0.45
N LEU A 25 -7.71 -8.01 0.66
CA LEU A 25 -6.86 -7.99 1.84
C LEU A 25 -5.46 -8.50 1.54
N GLN A 26 -5.32 -9.61 0.80
CA GLN A 26 -4.02 -10.14 0.38
C GLN A 26 -3.21 -9.09 -0.39
N ALA A 27 -3.83 -8.44 -1.39
CA ALA A 27 -3.15 -7.42 -2.18
C ALA A 27 -2.74 -6.20 -1.35
N ALA A 28 -3.60 -5.77 -0.43
CA ALA A 28 -3.30 -4.68 0.49
C ALA A 28 -2.15 -5.04 1.44
N LEU A 29 -2.14 -6.26 2.01
CA LEU A 29 -1.05 -6.73 2.87
C LEU A 29 0.27 -6.85 2.11
N THR A 30 0.25 -7.39 0.89
CA THR A 30 1.45 -7.41 0.03
C THR A 30 1.96 -6.00 -0.22
N GLY A 31 1.09 -5.06 -0.60
CA GLY A 31 1.49 -3.66 -0.78
C GLY A 31 2.02 -3.01 0.49
N LEU A 32 1.45 -3.33 1.66
CA LEU A 32 1.94 -2.83 2.94
C LEU A 32 3.33 -3.37 3.27
N ILE A 33 3.55 -4.68 3.08
CA ILE A 33 4.86 -5.31 3.28
C ILE A 33 5.88 -4.67 2.35
N GLU A 34 5.56 -4.51 1.07
CA GLU A 34 6.44 -3.83 0.11
C GLU A 34 6.80 -2.41 0.57
N ALA A 35 5.82 -1.64 1.04
CA ALA A 35 6.04 -0.27 1.52
C ALA A 35 6.92 -0.21 2.78
N LEU A 36 6.87 -1.23 3.63
CA LEU A 36 7.67 -1.32 4.85
C LEU A 36 9.07 -1.88 4.60
N GLU A 37 9.21 -2.80 3.64
CA GLU A 37 10.50 -3.37 3.23
C GLU A 37 11.28 -2.44 2.28
N SER A 38 10.57 -1.62 1.50
CA SER A 38 11.13 -0.65 0.56
C SER A 38 10.78 0.77 1.02
N PRO A 39 11.57 1.36 1.95
CA PRO A 39 11.38 2.75 2.33
C PRO A 39 11.45 3.67 1.08
N PRO A 40 10.67 4.77 1.04
CA PRO A 40 10.55 5.60 -0.15
C PRO A 40 11.92 6.12 -0.62
N PRO A 41 12.21 6.09 -1.94
CA PRO A 41 13.39 6.69 -2.53
C PRO A 41 13.18 8.20 -2.72
N ASP A 42 12.94 8.94 -1.64
CA ASP A 42 13.17 10.39 -1.60
C ASP A 42 14.57 10.61 -1.00
N ALA A 43 15.65 10.30 -1.71
CA ALA A 43 16.33 11.26 -2.58
C ALA A 43 15.68 11.44 -3.98
N PRO A 44 15.66 12.67 -4.52
CA PRO A 44 15.00 12.95 -5.78
C PRO A 44 15.71 12.24 -6.93
N SER A 45 14.97 11.45 -7.72
CA SER A 45 15.42 11.04 -9.05
C SER A 45 14.23 11.06 -10.01
N GLN A 46 14.19 12.20 -10.70
CA GLN A 46 13.76 12.53 -12.06
C GLN A 46 12.83 11.57 -12.85
N PRO A 47 12.02 12.13 -13.78
CA PRO A 47 11.31 11.32 -14.76
C PRO A 47 12.32 10.61 -15.66
N GLU A 48 12.53 9.31 -15.50
CA GLU A 48 13.38 8.56 -16.42
C GLU A 48 12.67 8.41 -17.77
N GLU A 49 13.16 9.25 -18.68
CA GLU A 49 13.18 9.19 -20.13
C GLU A 49 13.00 7.80 -20.74
N ALA A 50 12.33 7.82 -21.89
CA ALA A 50 12.12 6.68 -22.77
C ALA A 50 13.43 5.97 -23.14
N THR A 51 13.50 4.65 -22.91
CA THR A 51 14.40 3.76 -23.67
C THR A 51 13.75 2.38 -23.81
N LEU A 52 13.52 1.97 -25.07
CA LEU A 52 13.26 0.60 -25.52
C LEU A 52 14.52 0.08 -26.25
N PRO A 53 14.69 -1.23 -26.56
CA PRO A 53 14.16 -2.44 -25.95
C PRO A 53 15.25 -3.51 -25.68
N GLY A 54 15.03 -4.37 -24.68
CA GLY A 54 15.73 -5.65 -24.53
C GLY A 54 14.88 -6.57 -23.63
N PRO A 55 14.89 -7.91 -23.81
CA PRO A 55 14.00 -8.80 -23.08
C PRO A 55 14.59 -9.08 -21.69
N ARG A 56 14.78 -8.05 -20.89
CA ARG A 56 14.89 -8.22 -19.45
C ARG A 56 13.46 -8.47 -19.00
N LYS A 57 13.18 -9.64 -18.39
CA LYS A 57 11.98 -9.82 -17.58
C LYS A 57 11.97 -8.63 -16.62
N ARG A 58 11.18 -7.60 -16.94
CA ARG A 58 11.07 -6.42 -16.07
C ARG A 58 10.60 -7.00 -14.74
N PRO A 59 11.30 -6.76 -13.62
CA PRO A 59 10.73 -7.10 -12.34
C PRO A 59 9.35 -6.45 -12.31
N THR A 60 8.30 -7.25 -12.09
CA THR A 60 6.96 -6.72 -11.88
C THR A 60 7.09 -5.61 -10.84
N PRO A 61 6.67 -4.37 -11.14
CA PRO A 61 6.94 -3.26 -10.25
C PRO A 61 6.26 -3.52 -8.91
N LYS A 62 7.05 -3.91 -7.90
CA LYS A 62 6.69 -3.86 -6.49
C LYS A 62 6.41 -2.39 -6.19
N GLN A 63 5.16 -2.02 -6.00
CA GLN A 63 4.74 -0.61 -5.97
C GLN A 63 3.74 -0.30 -4.84
N GLY A 64 3.74 -1.15 -3.80
CA GLY A 64 3.26 -0.73 -2.49
C GLY A 64 4.08 0.44 -1.94
N HIS A 65 3.47 1.59 -1.64
CA HIS A 65 4.14 2.68 -0.91
C HIS A 65 3.15 3.48 -0.05
N ILE A 66 3.67 4.14 0.99
CA ILE A 66 2.88 5.04 1.84
C ILE A 66 2.95 6.46 1.27
N GLU A 67 1.80 7.04 0.97
CA GLU A 67 1.66 8.40 0.46
C GLU A 67 0.98 9.29 1.52
N THR A 68 1.56 10.47 1.75
CA THR A 68 0.94 11.50 2.59
C THR A 68 0.04 12.39 1.75
N LYS A 69 -1.23 12.52 2.13
CA LYS A 69 -2.22 13.36 1.43
C LYS A 69 -2.77 14.47 2.31
N TYR A 70 -2.95 15.64 1.69
CA TYR A 70 -3.75 16.73 2.21
C TYR A 70 -5.07 16.80 1.43
N ILE A 71 -6.19 16.85 2.14
CA ILE A 71 -7.53 16.88 1.56
C ILE A 71 -8.15 18.26 1.81
N PRO A 72 -8.39 19.07 0.76
CA PRO A 72 -9.11 20.33 0.90
C PRO A 72 -10.60 20.08 1.14
N ARG A 73 -11.18 20.81 2.11
CA ARG A 73 -12.62 20.88 2.37
C ARG A 73 -13.01 22.36 2.52
N GLY A 74 -13.53 22.96 1.45
CA GLY A 74 -13.82 24.39 1.40
C GLY A 74 -12.56 25.23 1.53
N LYS A 75 -12.54 26.19 2.47
CA LYS A 75 -11.38 27.06 2.74
C LYS A 75 -10.30 26.42 3.65
N LYS A 76 -10.50 25.19 4.11
CA LYS A 76 -9.60 24.49 5.05
C LYS A 76 -8.92 23.31 4.36
N VAL A 77 -7.65 23.09 4.68
CA VAL A 77 -6.88 21.92 4.26
C VAL A 77 -6.75 20.98 5.46
N HIS A 78 -7.14 19.72 5.29
CA HIS A 78 -7.06 18.70 6.33
C HIS A 78 -5.97 17.68 6.01
N GLY A 79 -5.19 17.30 7.01
CA GLY A 79 -4.07 16.38 6.88
C GLY A 79 -2.93 16.80 7.80
N PRO A 80 -1.73 16.21 7.65
CA PRO A 80 -1.43 15.11 6.73
C PRO A 80 -2.19 13.82 7.08
N TYR A 81 -2.57 13.05 6.06
CA TYR A 81 -3.19 11.72 6.19
C TYR A 81 -2.32 10.68 5.47
N LEU A 82 -2.10 9.53 6.12
CA LEU A 82 -1.35 8.43 5.54
C LEU A 82 -2.28 7.52 4.74
N TYR A 83 -1.87 7.20 3.51
CA TYR A 83 -2.54 6.25 2.64
C TYR A 83 -1.54 5.21 2.14
N LEU A 84 -1.91 3.93 2.21
CA LEU A 84 -1.24 2.90 1.45
C LEU A 84 -1.70 2.98 0.00
N ARG A 85 -0.77 3.12 -0.93
CA ARG A 85 -0.98 2.89 -2.36
C ARG A 85 -0.49 1.49 -2.72
N TYR A 86 -1.29 0.72 -3.45
CA TYR A 86 -0.90 -0.61 -3.93
C TYR A 86 -1.64 -0.97 -5.21
N TRP A 87 -1.05 -1.83 -6.04
CA TRP A 87 -1.67 -2.33 -7.25
C TRP A 87 -2.45 -3.61 -7.01
N GLN A 88 -3.64 -3.71 -7.58
CA GLN A 88 -4.43 -4.94 -7.59
C GLN A 88 -5.16 -5.05 -8.93
N GLY A 89 -4.97 -6.17 -9.63
CA GLY A 89 -5.68 -6.44 -10.90
C GLY A 89 -5.49 -5.33 -11.95
N GLY A 90 -4.31 -4.72 -12.01
CA GLY A 90 -4.01 -3.62 -12.93
C GLY A 90 -4.64 -2.27 -12.56
N LYS A 91 -5.21 -2.12 -11.36
CA LYS A 91 -5.72 -0.83 -10.84
C LYS A 91 -4.93 -0.41 -9.61
N LEU A 92 -4.57 0.86 -9.53
CA LEU A 92 -3.95 1.46 -8.36
C LEU A 92 -5.02 1.78 -7.31
N LYS A 93 -4.93 1.14 -6.15
CA LYS A 93 -5.83 1.35 -5.01
C LYS A 93 -5.18 2.24 -3.96
N SER A 94 -6.01 2.83 -3.11
CA SER A 94 -5.59 3.64 -1.96
C SER A 94 -6.38 3.21 -0.72
N LYS A 95 -5.68 2.93 0.38
CA LYS A 95 -6.29 2.58 1.68
C LYS A 95 -5.80 3.55 2.75
N TYR A 96 -6.72 4.17 3.47
CA TYR A 96 -6.39 5.08 4.56
C TYR A 96 -5.75 4.30 5.72
N LEU A 97 -4.58 4.75 6.18
CA LEU A 97 -3.84 4.15 7.29
C LEU A 97 -4.01 4.95 8.60
N GLY A 98 -4.40 6.21 8.51
CA GLY A 98 -4.54 7.07 9.69
C GLY A 98 -3.94 8.44 9.51
N LYS A 99 -3.79 9.16 10.62
CA LYS A 99 -2.95 10.35 10.69
C LYS A 99 -1.53 9.91 11.06
N PRO A 100 -0.48 10.59 10.58
CA PRO A 100 0.85 10.36 11.12
C PRO A 100 0.84 10.70 12.61
N ASP A 101 1.61 9.94 13.37
CA ASP A 101 1.87 10.25 14.78
C ASP A 101 2.50 11.65 14.87
N ARG A 102 2.11 12.44 15.86
CA ARG A 102 2.38 13.89 15.93
C ARG A 102 3.57 14.21 16.80
#